data_AF-A0A535F356-F1
#
_entry.id   AF-A0A535F356-F1
#
_cell.length_a   1.000
_cell.length_b   1.000
_cell.length_c   1.000
_cell.angle_alpha   90.00
_cell.angle_beta   90.00
_cell.angle_gamma   90.00
#
_symmetry.space_group_name_H-M   'P 1'
#
loop_
_entity.id
_entity.type
_entity.pdbx_description
1 polymer ?
#
loop_
_entity_poly.entity_id
_entity_poly.type
_entity_poly.pdbx_seq_one_letter_code
_entity_poly.pdbx_strand_id
1 'polypeptide(L)'
;MQAGHFAGPRSQASIFQGNVLFDQFRATVGKLQEAIGQDLEGYQNQVDTINLSLVIGAIVLFLAANAGLLWILRNFTGTLQGQFVRLTQTTQRLGQGERSARVEPLTFSDLDQVGQSINSMADAIQRHEHAAEESMRTLEQQYALVERAQSESRAIFDASSEAFLFISAGGQVHALNRPFREFFALTGEEV
;
A
#
# COMPACT_ATOMS: atom_id res chain seq x y z
N MET A 1 116.73 20.82 -46.60
CA MET A 1 115.31 21.24 -46.66
C MET A 1 114.57 20.26 -47.55
N GLN A 2 113.71 19.41 -46.99
CA GLN A 2 112.70 18.69 -47.76
C GLN A 2 111.42 18.67 -46.92
N ALA A 3 110.38 19.27 -47.49
CA ALA A 3 109.11 19.58 -46.86
C ALA A 3 108.30 18.31 -46.59
N GLY A 4 107.52 18.35 -45.51
CA GLY A 4 106.69 17.25 -45.03
C GLY A 4 105.67 16.76 -46.06
N HIS A 5 105.72 15.45 -46.34
CA HIS A 5 104.64 14.69 -46.96
C HIS A 5 104.00 13.78 -45.90
N PHE A 6 102.97 14.29 -45.22
CA PHE A 6 102.07 13.49 -44.39
C PHE A 6 100.59 13.77 -44.71
N ALA A 7 100.27 14.02 -45.98
CA ALA A 7 98.89 14.21 -46.44
C ALA A 7 98.57 13.20 -47.55
N GLY A 8 97.73 12.21 -47.22
CA GLY A 8 97.36 11.08 -48.08
C GLY A 8 98.08 9.82 -47.61
N PRO A 9 97.39 8.69 -47.26
CA PRO A 9 96.02 8.24 -47.54
C PRO A 9 95.12 8.14 -46.28
N ARG A 10 95.58 8.62 -45.11
CA ARG A 10 94.84 8.50 -43.83
C ARG A 10 93.55 9.34 -43.77
N SER A 11 93.45 10.43 -44.52
CA SER A 11 92.29 11.36 -44.48
C SER A 11 91.05 10.82 -45.20
N GLN A 12 91.19 10.14 -46.34
CA GLN A 12 90.04 9.56 -47.06
C GLN A 12 89.46 8.37 -46.29
N ALA A 13 90.32 7.53 -45.70
CA ALA A 13 89.89 6.43 -44.84
C ALA A 13 89.15 6.94 -43.59
N SER A 14 89.63 8.02 -42.95
CA SER A 14 88.95 8.61 -41.80
C SER A 14 87.61 9.27 -42.16
N ILE A 15 87.51 9.90 -43.33
CA ILE A 15 86.25 10.48 -43.83
C ILE A 15 85.23 9.37 -44.13
N PHE A 16 85.66 8.29 -44.78
CA PHE A 16 84.81 7.13 -45.04
C PHE A 16 84.31 6.49 -43.74
N GLN A 17 85.20 6.28 -42.77
CA GLN A 17 84.84 5.74 -41.46
C GLN A 17 83.88 6.68 -40.69
N GLY A 18 84.08 7.98 -40.78
CA GLY A 18 83.16 8.98 -40.22
C GLY A 18 81.77 8.92 -40.85
N ASN A 19 81.68 8.84 -42.18
CA ASN A 19 80.39 8.72 -42.89
C ASN A 19 79.63 7.44 -42.51
N VAL A 20 80.33 6.31 -42.41
CA VAL A 20 79.72 5.05 -41.95
C VAL A 20 79.16 5.18 -40.52
N LEU A 21 79.88 5.85 -39.62
CA LEU A 21 79.41 6.10 -38.26
C LEU A 21 78.20 7.05 -38.23
N PHE A 22 78.21 8.11 -39.06
CA PHE A 22 77.07 9.04 -39.17
C PHE A 22 75.84 8.38 -39.79
N ASP A 23 76.01 7.51 -40.78
CA ASP A 23 74.91 6.75 -41.37
C ASP A 23 74.37 5.72 -40.38
N GLN A 24 75.23 5.07 -39.61
CA GLN A 24 74.83 4.18 -38.52
C GLN A 24 74.09 4.94 -37.41
N PHE A 25 74.55 6.14 -37.05
CA PHE A 25 73.87 7.01 -36.11
C PHE A 25 72.49 7.45 -36.62
N ARG A 26 72.40 7.93 -37.87
CA ARG A 26 71.13 8.31 -38.50
C ARG A 26 70.15 7.15 -38.57
N ALA A 27 70.62 5.95 -38.92
CA ALA A 27 69.81 4.75 -38.92
C ALA A 27 69.32 4.39 -37.51
N THR A 28 70.16 4.56 -36.49
CA THR A 28 69.78 4.29 -35.10
C THR A 28 68.75 5.30 -34.58
N VAL A 29 68.91 6.59 -34.93
CA VAL A 29 67.92 7.64 -34.62
C VAL A 29 66.59 7.37 -35.32
N GLY A 30 66.62 6.95 -36.59
CA GLY A 30 65.41 6.57 -37.33
C GLY A 30 64.67 5.41 -36.66
N LYS A 31 65.39 4.36 -36.26
CA LYS A 31 64.83 3.24 -35.50
C LYS A 31 64.24 3.66 -34.15
N LEU A 32 64.89 4.59 -33.45
CA LEU A 32 64.39 5.10 -32.18
C LEU A 32 63.10 5.93 -32.36
N GLN A 33 63.04 6.78 -33.40
CA GLN A 33 61.83 7.54 -33.74
C GLN A 33 60.67 6.61 -34.12
N GLU A 34 60.94 5.57 -34.90
CA GLU A 34 59.95 4.56 -35.29
C GLU A 34 59.43 3.78 -34.08
N ALA A 35 60.32 3.34 -33.18
CA ALA A 35 59.95 2.66 -31.95
C ALA A 35 59.08 3.55 -31.03
N ILE A 36 59.45 4.83 -30.87
CA ILE A 36 58.64 5.79 -30.09
C ILE A 36 57.26 6.00 -30.71
N GLY A 37 57.17 6.10 -32.04
CA GLY A 37 55.89 6.22 -32.75
C GLY A 37 54.99 4.99 -32.55
N GLN A 38 55.56 3.79 -32.72
CA GLN A 38 54.85 2.53 -32.51
C GLN A 38 54.38 2.36 -31.06
N ASP A 39 55.21 2.71 -30.08
CA ASP A 39 54.83 2.67 -28.67
C ASP A 39 53.69 3.66 -28.37
N LEU A 40 53.75 4.89 -28.92
CA LEU A 40 52.70 5.90 -28.71
C LEU A 40 51.35 5.47 -29.30
N GLU A 41 51.35 4.89 -30.50
CA GLU A 41 50.15 4.31 -31.12
C GLU A 41 49.63 3.09 -30.34
N GLY A 42 50.53 2.26 -29.82
CA GLY A 42 50.20 1.14 -28.94
C GLY A 42 49.49 1.59 -27.66
N TYR A 43 50.03 2.61 -26.98
CA TYR A 43 49.43 3.18 -25.78
C TYR A 43 48.08 3.84 -26.06
N GLN A 44 47.94 4.59 -27.16
CA GLN A 44 46.68 5.21 -27.55
C GLN A 44 45.58 4.17 -27.80
N ASN A 45 45.88 3.14 -28.60
CA ASN A 45 44.92 2.06 -28.87
C ASN A 45 44.52 1.30 -27.59
N GLN A 46 45.46 1.09 -26.66
CA GLN A 46 45.17 0.45 -25.38
C GLN A 46 44.23 1.31 -24.52
N VAL A 47 44.52 2.61 -24.40
CA VAL A 47 43.69 3.56 -23.64
C VAL A 47 42.29 3.67 -24.23
N ASP A 48 42.17 3.76 -25.56
CA ASP A 48 40.87 3.85 -26.24
C ASP A 48 40.04 2.57 -26.03
N THR A 49 40.68 1.41 -26.09
CA THR A 49 40.00 0.12 -25.82
C THR A 49 39.53 0.04 -24.36
N ILE A 50 40.36 0.46 -23.41
CA ILE A 50 39.99 0.49 -21.98
C ILE A 50 38.82 1.47 -21.78
N ASN A 51 38.91 2.69 -22.28
CA ASN A 51 37.86 3.69 -22.15
C ASN A 51 36.55 3.22 -22.77
N LEU A 52 36.58 2.63 -23.97
CA LEU A 52 35.40 2.07 -24.61
C LEU A 52 34.77 0.96 -23.76
N SER A 53 35.59 0.04 -23.23
CA SER A 53 35.10 -1.05 -22.38
C SER A 53 34.46 -0.54 -21.08
N LEU A 54 35.03 0.51 -20.48
CA LEU A 54 34.50 1.16 -19.28
C LEU A 54 33.15 1.83 -19.56
N VAL A 55 33.03 2.56 -20.67
CA VAL A 55 31.79 3.22 -21.08
C VAL A 55 30.69 2.20 -21.33
N ILE A 56 30.98 1.14 -22.10
CA ILE A 56 30.01 0.07 -22.36
C ILE A 56 29.60 -0.61 -21.06
N GLY A 57 30.55 -0.93 -20.18
CA GLY A 57 30.28 -1.53 -18.88
C GLY A 57 29.36 -0.66 -18.02
N ALA A 58 29.63 0.65 -17.96
CA ALA A 58 28.80 1.61 -17.23
C ALA A 58 27.37 1.70 -17.79
N ILE A 59 27.21 1.70 -19.12
CA ILE A 59 25.89 1.72 -19.77
C ILE A 59 25.11 0.46 -19.44
N VAL A 60 25.74 -0.72 -19.53
CA VAL A 60 25.08 -2.00 -19.23
C VAL A 60 24.64 -2.05 -17.76
N LEU A 61 25.51 -1.64 -16.83
CA LEU A 61 25.17 -1.58 -15.41
C LEU A 61 24.02 -0.60 -15.14
N PHE A 62 24.04 0.56 -15.78
CA PHE A 62 22.96 1.54 -15.67
C PHE A 62 21.64 0.95 -16.16
N LEU A 63 21.63 0.33 -17.34
CA LEU A 63 20.43 -0.30 -17.89
C LEU A 63 19.92 -1.44 -17.00
N ALA A 64 20.81 -2.28 -16.48
CA ALA A 64 20.45 -3.36 -15.56
C ALA A 64 19.85 -2.83 -14.26
N ALA A 65 20.44 -1.77 -13.68
CA ALA A 65 19.91 -1.13 -12.48
C ALA A 65 18.51 -0.55 -12.71
N ASN A 66 18.29 0.15 -13.82
CA ASN A 66 16.99 0.71 -14.18
C ASN A 66 15.95 -0.39 -14.46
N ALA A 67 16.32 -1.44 -15.17
CA ALA A 67 15.45 -2.58 -15.44
C ALA A 67 15.05 -3.30 -14.13
N GLY A 68 16.00 -3.50 -13.22
CA GLY A 68 15.75 -4.06 -11.89
C GLY A 68 14.80 -3.19 -11.07
N LEU A 69 15.03 -1.87 -11.06
CA LEU A 69 14.16 -0.92 -10.38
C LEU A 69 12.72 -0.96 -10.93
N LEU A 70 12.57 -0.95 -12.26
CA LEU A 70 11.26 -1.06 -12.92
C LEU A 70 10.56 -2.38 -12.62
N TRP A 71 11.30 -3.47 -12.56
CA TRP A 71 10.76 -4.78 -12.20
C TRP A 71 10.25 -4.80 -10.77
N ILE A 72 11.04 -4.31 -9.81
CA ILE A 72 10.63 -4.19 -8.39
C ILE A 72 9.38 -3.31 -8.29
N LEU A 73 9.37 -2.15 -8.94
CA LEU A 73 8.25 -1.22 -8.86
C LEU A 73 6.96 -1.83 -9.43
N ARG A 74 7.04 -2.52 -10.57
CA ARG A 74 5.89 -3.22 -11.17
C ARG A 74 5.35 -4.32 -10.27
N ASN A 75 6.24 -5.16 -9.74
CA ASN A 75 5.83 -6.25 -8.86
C ASN A 75 5.22 -5.74 -7.55
N PHE A 76 5.83 -4.71 -6.96
CA PHE A 76 5.34 -4.05 -5.76
C PHE A 76 3.96 -3.41 -5.98
N THR A 77 3.80 -2.67 -7.08
CA THR A 77 2.52 -2.01 -7.42
C THR A 77 1.42 -3.03 -7.65
N GLY A 78 1.69 -4.11 -8.39
CA GLY A 78 0.73 -5.18 -8.62
C GLY A 78 0.28 -5.86 -7.33
N THR A 79 1.23 -6.12 -6.43
CA THR A 79 0.94 -6.75 -5.13
C THR A 79 0.11 -5.82 -4.24
N LEU A 80 0.48 -4.54 -4.14
CA LEU A 80 -0.26 -3.55 -3.37
C LEU A 80 -1.69 -3.36 -3.90
N GLN A 81 -1.84 -3.21 -5.21
CA GLN A 81 -3.15 -3.02 -5.83
C GLN A 81 -4.07 -4.21 -5.54
N GLY A 82 -3.55 -5.44 -5.62
CA GLY A 82 -4.31 -6.63 -5.26
C GLY A 82 -4.79 -6.64 -3.82
N GLN A 83 -3.97 -6.20 -2.87
CA GLN A 83 -4.34 -6.12 -1.45
C GLN A 83 -5.37 -5.03 -1.18
N PHE A 84 -5.21 -3.85 -1.80
CA PHE A 84 -6.21 -2.77 -1.70
C PHE A 84 -7.58 -3.21 -2.24
N VAL A 85 -7.61 -3.91 -3.38
CA VAL A 85 -8.86 -4.42 -3.93
C VAL A 85 -9.55 -5.38 -2.96
N ARG A 86 -8.82 -6.27 -2.28
CA ARG A 86 -9.40 -7.18 -1.26
C ARG A 86 -9.98 -6.42 -0.06
N LEU A 87 -9.27 -5.39 0.42
CA LEU A 87 -9.76 -4.52 1.50
C LEU A 87 -11.04 -3.80 1.08
N THR A 88 -11.05 -3.20 -0.12
CA THR A 88 -12.21 -2.50 -0.67
C THR A 88 -13.40 -3.44 -0.84
N GLN A 89 -13.20 -4.62 -1.41
CA GLN A 89 -14.25 -5.62 -1.60
C GLN A 89 -14.86 -6.06 -0.27
N THR A 90 -14.03 -6.34 0.73
CA THR A 90 -14.51 -6.75 2.06
C THR A 90 -15.29 -5.63 2.73
N THR A 91 -14.78 -4.40 2.67
CA THR A 91 -15.47 -3.22 3.22
C THR A 91 -16.81 -2.97 2.52
N GLN A 92 -16.87 -3.15 1.19
CA GLN A 92 -18.09 -3.00 0.43
C GLN A 92 -19.12 -4.09 0.76
N ARG A 93 -18.69 -5.36 0.92
CA ARG A 93 -19.54 -6.46 1.38
C ARG A 93 -20.09 -6.19 2.78
N LEU A 94 -19.25 -5.69 3.69
CA LEU A 94 -19.69 -5.27 5.03
C LEU A 94 -20.73 -4.15 4.96
N GLY A 95 -20.50 -3.15 4.10
CA GLY A 95 -21.46 -2.05 3.85
C GLY A 95 -22.77 -2.50 3.19
N GLN A 96 -22.75 -3.61 2.45
CA GLN A 96 -23.95 -4.24 1.86
C GLN A 96 -24.71 -5.14 2.84
N GLY A 97 -24.26 -5.22 4.10
CA GLY A 97 -24.91 -6.02 5.15
C GLY A 97 -24.37 -7.45 5.27
N GLU A 98 -23.36 -7.82 4.48
CA GLU A 98 -22.70 -9.13 4.62
C GLU A 98 -21.69 -9.09 5.77
N ARG A 99 -22.21 -9.13 7.00
CA ARG A 99 -21.45 -8.92 8.23
C ARG A 99 -20.50 -10.05 8.60
N SER A 100 -20.57 -11.19 7.91
CA SER A 100 -19.62 -12.31 8.07
C SER A 100 -18.35 -12.13 7.23
N ALA A 101 -18.32 -11.14 6.32
CA ALA A 101 -17.14 -10.87 5.53
C ALA A 101 -15.97 -10.45 6.43
N ARG A 102 -14.82 -11.10 6.25
CA ARG A 102 -13.58 -10.79 6.98
C ARG A 102 -12.45 -10.64 5.98
N VAL A 103 -11.56 -9.70 6.27
CA VAL A 103 -10.34 -9.49 5.51
C VAL A 103 -9.37 -10.62 5.84
N GLU A 104 -8.90 -11.31 4.80
CA GLU A 104 -7.83 -12.32 4.90
C GLU A 104 -6.47 -11.67 5.22
N PRO A 105 -5.52 -12.41 5.82
CA PRO A 105 -4.19 -11.89 6.11
C PRO A 105 -3.49 -11.31 4.87
N LEU A 106 -2.92 -10.12 5.02
CA LEU A 106 -2.27 -9.38 3.94
C LEU A 106 -0.74 -9.44 4.07
N THR A 107 -0.04 -9.36 2.94
CA THR A 107 1.44 -9.50 2.93
C THR A 107 2.13 -8.27 3.53
N PHE A 108 1.54 -7.09 3.41
CA PHE A 108 2.10 -5.86 3.99
C PHE A 108 1.53 -5.63 5.38
N SER A 109 2.40 -5.53 6.39
CA SER A 109 2.03 -5.38 7.81
C SER A 109 1.04 -4.23 8.05
N ASP A 110 1.26 -3.08 7.42
CA ASP A 110 0.39 -1.91 7.60
C ASP A 110 -1.02 -2.15 7.04
N LEU A 111 -1.10 -2.82 5.87
CA LEU A 111 -2.39 -3.17 5.28
C LEU A 111 -3.08 -4.28 6.10
N ASP A 112 -2.32 -5.24 6.62
CA ASP A 112 -2.84 -6.27 7.50
C ASP A 112 -3.44 -5.67 8.77
N GLN A 113 -2.78 -4.68 9.37
CA GLN A 113 -3.32 -3.93 10.52
C GLN A 113 -4.64 -3.22 10.17
N VAL A 114 -4.75 -2.61 8.98
CA VAL A 114 -6.00 -2.03 8.50
C VAL A 114 -7.07 -3.13 8.32
N GLY A 115 -6.72 -4.28 7.76
CA GLY A 115 -7.61 -5.43 7.63
C GLY A 115 -8.13 -5.95 8.97
N GLN A 116 -7.27 -6.05 9.97
CA GLN A 116 -7.64 -6.42 11.34
C GLN A 116 -8.56 -5.38 11.98
N SER A 117 -8.31 -4.08 11.76
CA SER A 117 -9.19 -3.01 12.24
C SER A 117 -10.59 -3.11 11.61
N ILE A 118 -10.68 -3.39 10.30
CA ILE A 118 -11.96 -3.65 9.61
C ILE A 118 -12.67 -4.86 10.21
N ASN A 119 -11.94 -5.95 10.50
CA ASN A 119 -12.51 -7.14 11.14
C ASN A 119 -13.05 -6.83 12.55
N SER A 120 -12.30 -6.08 13.36
CA SER A 120 -12.76 -5.65 14.69
C SER A 120 -14.00 -4.76 14.61
N MET A 121 -14.12 -3.92 13.58
CA MET A 121 -15.32 -3.13 13.34
C MET A 121 -16.50 -4.02 12.95
N ALA A 122 -16.30 -5.01 12.08
CA ALA A 122 -17.34 -5.98 11.72
C ALA A 122 -17.85 -6.74 12.97
N ASP A 123 -16.95 -7.16 13.86
CA ASP A 123 -17.30 -7.81 15.13
C ASP A 123 -18.07 -6.88 16.07
N ALA A 124 -17.72 -5.58 16.11
CA ALA A 124 -18.46 -4.59 16.90
C ALA A 124 -19.89 -4.40 16.35
N ILE A 125 -20.03 -4.26 15.02
CA ILE A 125 -21.34 -4.11 14.37
C ILE A 125 -22.22 -5.32 14.66
N GLN A 126 -21.68 -6.54 14.52
CA GLN A 126 -22.42 -7.77 14.77
C GLN A 126 -22.88 -7.87 16.23
N ARG A 127 -22.04 -7.45 17.19
CA ARG A 127 -22.43 -7.40 18.62
C ARG A 127 -23.53 -6.37 18.88
N HIS A 128 -23.44 -5.18 18.30
CA HIS A 128 -24.45 -4.14 18.49
C HIS A 128 -25.81 -4.54 17.93
N GLU A 129 -25.84 -5.20 16.77
CA GLU A 129 -27.09 -5.69 16.20
C GLU A 129 -27.70 -6.79 17.06
N HIS A 130 -26.90 -7.75 17.53
CA HIS A 130 -27.42 -8.81 18.40
C HIS A 130 -27.99 -8.23 19.71
N ALA A 131 -27.31 -7.26 20.31
CA ALA A 131 -27.82 -6.54 21.47
C ALA A 131 -29.10 -5.75 21.17
N ALA A 132 -29.23 -5.15 19.97
CA ALA A 132 -30.44 -4.47 19.56
C ALA A 132 -31.62 -5.44 19.38
N GLU A 133 -31.39 -6.59 18.75
CA GLU A 133 -32.41 -7.64 18.61
C GLU A 133 -32.87 -8.18 19.97
N GLU A 134 -31.95 -8.42 20.90
CA GLU A 134 -32.29 -8.84 22.27
C GLU A 134 -33.09 -7.78 23.01
N SER A 135 -32.73 -6.50 22.85
CA SER A 135 -33.48 -5.39 23.43
C SER A 135 -34.90 -5.32 22.86
N MET A 136 -35.09 -5.51 21.55
CA MET A 136 -36.41 -5.52 20.92
C MET A 136 -37.27 -6.67 21.44
N ARG A 137 -36.71 -7.88 21.51
CA ARG A 137 -37.42 -9.05 22.08
C ARG A 137 -37.86 -8.82 23.52
N THR A 138 -36.98 -8.22 24.32
CA THR A 138 -37.30 -7.89 25.72
C THR A 138 -38.42 -6.86 25.80
N LEU A 139 -38.39 -5.85 24.93
CA LEU A 139 -39.43 -4.82 24.87
C LEU A 139 -40.80 -5.42 24.49
N GLU A 140 -40.83 -6.30 23.48
CA GLU A 140 -42.04 -7.00 23.06
C GLU A 140 -42.64 -7.85 24.19
N GLN A 141 -41.79 -8.56 24.95
CA GLN A 141 -42.21 -9.32 26.12
C GLN A 141 -42.82 -8.42 27.21
N GLN A 142 -42.22 -7.26 27.46
CA GLN A 142 -42.75 -6.29 28.42
C GLN A 142 -44.11 -5.75 27.98
N TYR A 143 -44.27 -5.39 26.71
CA TYR A 143 -45.56 -4.94 26.18
C TYR A 143 -46.65 -6.02 26.34
N ALA A 144 -46.34 -7.27 26.02
CA ALA A 144 -47.29 -8.38 26.18
C ALA A 144 -47.70 -8.58 27.66
N LEU A 145 -46.77 -8.41 28.60
CA LEU A 145 -47.07 -8.49 30.03
C LEU A 145 -47.93 -7.32 30.50
N VAL A 146 -47.63 -6.09 30.06
CA VAL A 146 -48.41 -4.90 30.39
C VAL A 146 -49.82 -5.00 29.83
N GLU A 147 -49.98 -5.42 28.57
CA GLU A 147 -51.28 -5.62 27.94
C GLU A 147 -52.10 -6.66 28.71
N ARG A 148 -51.48 -7.80 29.09
CA ARG A 148 -52.14 -8.82 29.90
C ARG A 148 -52.56 -8.29 31.26
N ALA A 149 -51.68 -7.56 31.96
CA ALA A 149 -52.00 -6.95 33.26
C ALA A 149 -53.12 -5.90 33.13
N GLN A 150 -53.14 -5.14 32.03
CA GLN A 150 -54.18 -4.15 31.74
C GLN A 150 -55.53 -4.84 31.46
N SER A 151 -55.55 -5.90 30.64
CA SER A 151 -56.75 -6.70 30.39
C SER A 151 -57.28 -7.34 31.67
N GLU A 152 -56.39 -7.88 32.50
CA GLU A 152 -56.75 -8.49 33.79
C GLU A 152 -57.31 -7.43 34.75
N SER A 153 -56.64 -6.28 34.89
CA SER A 153 -57.14 -5.17 35.72
C SER A 153 -58.50 -4.66 35.24
N ARG A 154 -58.71 -4.60 33.91
CA ARG A 154 -60.00 -4.18 33.34
C ARG A 154 -61.10 -5.21 33.59
N ALA A 155 -60.78 -6.50 33.46
CA ALA A 155 -61.71 -7.58 33.76
C ALA A 155 -62.10 -7.58 35.25
N ILE A 156 -61.14 -7.38 36.16
CA ILE A 156 -61.39 -7.25 37.60
C ILE A 156 -62.25 -6.01 37.89
N PHE A 157 -61.92 -4.87 37.28
CA PHE A 157 -62.67 -3.62 37.44
C PHE A 157 -64.14 -3.75 37.00
N ASP A 158 -64.38 -4.39 35.86
CA ASP A 158 -65.72 -4.66 35.34
C ASP A 158 -66.46 -5.77 36.10
N ALA A 159 -65.75 -6.72 36.71
CA ALA A 159 -66.33 -7.81 37.51
C ALA A 159 -66.58 -7.44 38.98
N SER A 160 -66.02 -6.33 39.47
CA SER A 160 -66.29 -5.83 40.83
C SER A 160 -67.79 -5.63 41.04
N SER A 161 -68.31 -5.97 42.22
CA SER A 161 -69.70 -5.70 42.58
C SER A 161 -69.95 -4.23 42.97
N GLU A 162 -68.88 -3.47 43.24
CA GLU A 162 -68.94 -2.06 43.60
C GLU A 162 -68.92 -1.17 42.34
N ALA A 163 -69.68 -0.08 42.38
CA ALA A 163 -69.71 0.92 41.31
C ALA A 163 -68.49 1.84 41.42
N PHE A 164 -67.60 1.81 40.43
CA PHE A 164 -66.38 2.61 40.41
C PHE A 164 -66.40 3.66 39.29
N LEU A 165 -65.92 4.85 39.64
CA LEU A 165 -65.76 6.00 38.75
C LEU A 165 -64.36 6.59 38.93
N PHE A 166 -63.60 6.69 37.85
CA PHE A 166 -62.32 7.39 37.83
C PHE A 166 -62.48 8.76 37.20
N ILE A 167 -62.05 9.80 37.92
CA ILE A 167 -62.12 11.19 37.49
C ILE A 167 -60.70 11.77 37.50
N SER A 168 -60.33 12.50 36.45
CA SER A 168 -59.05 13.19 36.36
C SER A 168 -59.01 14.41 37.28
N ALA A 169 -57.81 14.94 37.53
CA ALA A 169 -57.62 16.16 38.32
C ALA A 169 -58.37 17.38 37.74
N GLY A 170 -58.75 17.36 36.46
CA GLY A 170 -59.55 18.40 35.80
C GLY A 170 -61.07 18.18 35.89
N GLY A 171 -61.54 17.16 36.61
CA GLY A 171 -62.97 16.83 36.74
C GLY A 171 -63.56 16.04 35.57
N GLN A 172 -62.76 15.60 34.60
CA GLN A 172 -63.24 14.75 33.50
C GLN A 172 -63.28 13.26 33.91
N VAL A 173 -64.36 12.58 33.54
CA VAL A 173 -64.52 11.14 33.75
C VAL A 173 -63.63 10.37 32.78
N HIS A 174 -62.79 9.49 33.33
CA HIS A 174 -61.75 8.78 32.57
C HIS A 174 -62.06 7.29 32.38
N ALA A 175 -62.77 6.68 33.33
CA ALA A 175 -63.24 5.30 33.25
C ALA A 175 -64.40 5.05 34.22
N LEU A 176 -65.31 4.16 33.83
CA LEU A 176 -66.45 3.71 34.63
C LEU A 176 -66.72 2.22 34.36
N ASN A 177 -66.99 1.47 35.42
CA ASN A 177 -67.21 0.02 35.31
C ASN A 177 -68.66 -0.32 34.96
N ARG A 178 -68.90 -1.57 34.56
CA ARG A 178 -70.24 -2.07 34.22
C ARG A 178 -71.30 -1.84 35.32
N PRO A 179 -71.09 -2.21 36.61
CA PRO A 179 -72.06 -1.94 37.67
C PRO A 179 -72.42 -0.45 37.80
N PHE A 180 -71.46 0.48 37.67
CA PHE A 180 -71.74 1.92 37.71
C PHE A 180 -72.71 2.33 36.59
N ARG A 181 -72.49 1.86 35.36
CA ARG A 181 -73.39 2.14 34.23
C ARG A 181 -74.79 1.58 34.45
N GLU A 182 -74.89 0.35 34.95
CA GLU A 182 -76.17 -0.31 35.19
C GLU A 182 -76.95 0.36 36.34
N PHE A 183 -76.27 0.76 37.41
CA PHE A 183 -76.89 1.40 38.58
C PHE A 183 -77.40 2.82 38.26
N PHE A 184 -76.68 3.57 37.43
CA PHE A 184 -77.02 4.95 37.04
C PHE A 184 -77.74 5.06 35.69
N ALA A 185 -78.10 3.94 35.06
CA ALA A 185 -78.80 3.87 33.77
C ALA A 185 -78.13 4.67 32.64
N LEU A 186 -76.80 4.79 32.68
CA LEU A 186 -76.02 5.50 31.67
C LEU A 186 -75.91 4.63 30.41
N THR A 187 -76.74 4.90 29.40
CA THR A 187 -76.59 4.34 28.05
C THR A 187 -75.32 4.91 27.41
N GLY A 188 -74.53 4.06 26.76
CA GLY A 188 -73.13 4.32 26.37
C GLY A 188 -72.83 5.47 25.40
N GLU A 189 -73.72 6.44 25.22
CA GLU A 189 -73.56 7.66 24.42
C GLU A 189 -73.41 8.95 25.26
N GLU A 190 -73.56 8.91 26.59
CA GLU A 190 -73.35 10.08 27.46
C GLU A 190 -72.12 9.92 28.38
N VAL A 191 -70.92 9.99 27.79
CA VAL A 191 -69.64 10.23 28.51
C VAL A 191 -68.77 11.12 27.64
#